data_AF-X1LQ23-F1
#
_entry.id   AF-X1LQ23-F1
#
_cell.length_a   1.000
_cell.length_b   1.000
_cell.length_c   1.000
_cell.angle_alpha   90.00
_cell.angle_beta   90.00
_cell.angle_gamma   90.00
#
_symmetry.space_group_name_H-M   'P 1'
#
loop_
_entity.id
_entity.type
_entity.pdbx_description
1 polymer ?
#
loop_
_entity_poly.entity_id
_entity_poly.type
_entity_poly.pdbx_seq_one_letter_code
_entity_poly.pdbx_strand_id
1 'polypeptide(L)'
;MPESRIQKVLRHLGLADGTVHCKDEEPEKCGKEIASYILKQWGKVRVGLIGLNPAIAEALIDTFGAENAKITDLDKQNVGSTKYGVEIWDGGEMARDLIKQSDVVLITGTTLVNGTFDSIMDCIQNYNKDYLVYGVTAAGICKLMGLNRICPYGRNH
;
A
#
# COMPACT_ATOMS: atom_id res chain seq x y z
N MET A 1 -0.02 -8.78 13.98
CA MET A 1 0.44 -9.94 13.16
C MET A 1 1.91 -10.21 13.44
N PRO A 2 2.36 -11.47 13.52
CA PRO A 2 3.78 -11.80 13.71
C PRO A 2 4.59 -11.58 12.41
N GLU A 3 5.80 -11.05 12.57
CA GLU A 3 6.77 -10.75 11.51
C GLU A 3 7.34 -12.04 10.86
N SER A 4 7.56 -12.03 9.54
CA SER A 4 8.10 -13.18 8.80
C SER A 4 9.56 -13.49 9.20
N ARG A 5 9.97 -14.77 9.09
CA ARG A 5 11.35 -15.19 9.45
C ARG A 5 12.42 -14.46 8.62
N ILE A 6 12.14 -14.25 7.34
CA ILE A 6 13.08 -13.57 6.43
C ILE A 6 13.25 -12.10 6.82
N GLN A 7 12.16 -11.45 7.23
CA GLN A 7 12.19 -10.06 7.65
C GLN A 7 12.98 -9.89 8.95
N LYS A 8 12.83 -10.81 9.90
CA LYS A 8 13.65 -10.87 11.12
C LYS A 8 15.14 -10.98 10.83
N VAL A 9 15.53 -11.86 9.90
CA VAL A 9 16.94 -12.06 9.51
C VAL A 9 17.49 -10.82 8.82
N LEU A 10 16.78 -10.28 7.84
CA LEU A 10 17.23 -9.08 7.10
C LEU A 10 17.33 -7.85 8.00
N ARG A 11 16.41 -7.71 8.96
CA ARG A 11 16.50 -6.69 10.00
C ARG A 11 17.72 -6.89 10.89
N HIS A 12 17.97 -8.11 11.36
CA HIS A 12 19.13 -8.42 12.20
C HIS A 12 20.46 -8.13 11.48
N LEU A 13 20.50 -8.31 10.16
CA LEU A 13 21.66 -8.03 9.32
C LEU A 13 21.79 -6.55 8.90
N GLY A 14 20.87 -5.67 9.31
CA GLY A 14 20.87 -4.26 8.90
C GLY A 14 20.62 -4.04 7.41
N LEU A 15 20.06 -5.03 6.71
CA LEU A 15 19.85 -5.01 5.27
C LEU A 15 18.48 -4.44 4.87
N ALA A 16 17.64 -4.08 5.84
CA ALA A 16 16.32 -3.52 5.60
C ALA A 16 16.05 -2.34 6.55
N ASP A 17 15.75 -1.18 5.96
CA ASP A 17 15.37 0.03 6.69
C ASP A 17 13.84 0.16 6.85
N GLY A 18 13.40 0.92 7.85
CA GLY A 18 12.01 1.18 8.14
C GLY A 18 11.22 -0.09 8.50
N THR A 19 11.79 -0.94 9.36
CA THR A 19 11.20 -2.22 9.77
C THR A 19 10.27 -2.10 10.97
N VAL A 20 10.30 -0.96 11.67
CA VAL A 20 9.44 -0.66 12.82
C VAL A 20 8.34 0.33 12.42
N HIS A 21 7.11 0.04 12.84
CA HIS A 21 5.96 0.88 12.54
C HIS A 21 6.12 2.32 13.07
N CYS A 22 5.55 3.24 12.30
CA CYS A 22 5.23 4.60 12.72
C CYS A 22 4.41 4.59 14.03
N LYS A 23 4.59 5.59 14.88
CA LYS A 23 4.00 5.71 16.23
C LYS A 23 3.21 7.00 16.37
N ASP A 24 2.20 7.01 17.25
CA ASP A 24 1.42 8.20 17.61
C ASP A 24 0.80 8.87 16.37
N GLU A 25 1.09 10.15 16.08
CA GLU A 25 0.54 10.91 14.93
C GLU A 25 1.25 10.62 13.59
N GLU A 26 2.31 9.82 13.59
CA GLU A 26 3.08 9.51 12.38
C GLU A 26 2.29 8.79 11.28
N PRO A 27 1.24 7.97 11.53
CA PRO A 27 0.42 7.40 10.46
C PRO A 27 -0.22 8.46 9.55
N GLU A 28 -0.72 9.57 10.11
CA GLU A 28 -1.31 10.67 9.33
C GLU A 28 -0.24 11.39 8.50
N LYS A 29 0.92 11.67 9.09
CA LYS A 29 2.07 12.27 8.39
C LYS A 29 2.56 11.34 7.27
N CYS A 30 2.59 10.03 7.53
CA CYS A 30 2.92 9.00 6.55
C CYS A 30 1.94 8.99 5.37
N GLY A 31 0.64 9.04 5.63
CA GLY A 31 -0.38 9.17 4.59
C GLY A 31 -0.17 10.40 3.72
N LYS A 32 0.03 11.57 4.36
CA LYS A 32 0.26 12.85 3.67
C LYS A 32 1.52 12.83 2.80
N GLU A 33 2.62 12.25 3.29
CA GLU A 33 3.84 12.13 2.49
C GLU A 33 3.70 11.17 1.32
N ILE A 34 3.01 10.04 1.51
CA ILE A 34 2.71 9.11 0.41
C ILE A 34 1.88 9.82 -0.67
N ALA A 35 0.82 10.52 -0.28
CA ALA A 35 -0.02 11.27 -1.22
C ALA A 35 0.77 12.39 -1.92
N SER A 36 1.60 13.14 -1.19
CA SER A 36 2.47 14.18 -1.76
C SER A 36 3.50 13.61 -2.75
N TYR A 37 4.10 12.46 -2.43
CA TYR A 37 5.03 11.77 -3.32
C TYR A 37 4.32 11.39 -4.62
N ILE A 38 3.14 10.77 -4.53
CA ILE A 38 2.37 10.37 -5.72
C ILE A 38 2.00 11.58 -6.56
N LEU A 39 1.51 12.66 -5.94
CA LEU A 39 1.13 13.88 -6.64
C LEU A 39 2.32 14.51 -7.37
N LYS A 40 3.52 14.50 -6.77
CA LYS A 40 4.74 15.04 -7.39
C LYS A 40 5.22 14.19 -8.58
N GLN A 41 5.10 12.87 -8.49
CA GLN A 41 5.60 11.95 -9.51
C GLN A 41 4.63 11.79 -10.69
N TRP A 42 3.32 11.69 -10.41
CA TRP A 42 2.31 11.38 -11.43
C TRP A 42 1.30 12.51 -11.68
N GLY A 43 1.24 13.55 -10.85
CA GLY A 43 0.20 14.58 -10.92
C GLY A 43 -1.12 14.09 -10.35
N LYS A 44 -2.24 14.77 -10.64
CA LYS A 44 -3.58 14.34 -10.21
C LYS A 44 -4.08 13.18 -11.09
N VAL A 45 -3.90 11.97 -10.60
CA VAL A 45 -4.24 10.71 -11.30
C VAL A 45 -5.19 9.85 -10.48
N ARG A 46 -5.67 8.75 -11.07
CA ARG A 46 -6.48 7.75 -10.37
C ARG A 46 -5.58 6.84 -9.54
N VAL A 47 -5.84 6.78 -8.24
CA VAL A 47 -5.06 6.03 -7.26
C VAL A 47 -5.84 4.80 -6.77
N GLY A 48 -5.20 3.65 -6.83
CA GLY A 48 -5.70 2.41 -6.27
C GLY A 48 -5.01 2.09 -4.96
N LEU A 49 -5.75 1.70 -3.93
CA LEU A 49 -5.23 1.26 -2.64
C LEU A 49 -5.68 -0.19 -2.36
N ILE A 50 -4.72 -1.12 -2.34
CA ILE A 50 -4.93 -2.53 -2.00
C ILE A 50 -4.48 -2.75 -0.54
N GLY A 51 -5.45 -3.10 0.30
CA GLY A 51 -5.32 -3.12 1.75
C GLY A 51 -5.67 -1.75 2.33
N LEU A 52 -6.65 -1.68 3.22
CA LEU A 52 -7.07 -0.43 3.82
C LEU A 52 -6.09 -0.03 4.93
N ASN A 53 -5.45 1.12 4.74
CA ASN A 53 -4.88 1.90 5.83
C ASN A 53 -5.66 3.23 5.93
N PRO A 54 -6.41 3.49 7.02
CA PRO A 54 -7.27 4.66 7.12
C PRO A 54 -6.55 6.00 6.88
N ALA A 55 -5.35 6.17 7.47
CA ALA A 55 -4.60 7.41 7.34
C ALA A 55 -4.07 7.65 5.90
N ILE A 56 -3.68 6.58 5.20
CA ILE A 56 -3.30 6.66 3.78
C ILE A 56 -4.54 6.94 2.93
N ALA A 57 -5.65 6.23 3.18
CA ALA A 57 -6.89 6.41 2.44
C ALA A 57 -7.41 7.85 2.51
N GLU A 58 -7.46 8.43 3.71
CA GLU A 58 -7.86 9.82 3.94
C GLU A 58 -6.96 10.79 3.17
N ALA A 59 -5.63 10.66 3.32
CA ALA A 59 -4.68 11.54 2.63
C ALA A 59 -4.76 11.45 1.10
N LEU A 60 -4.99 10.25 0.55
CA LEU A 60 -5.20 10.07 -0.88
C LEU A 60 -6.50 10.75 -1.33
N ILE A 61 -7.59 10.56 -0.61
CA ILE A 61 -8.89 11.13 -0.97
C ILE A 61 -8.85 12.66 -0.88
N ASP A 62 -8.24 13.23 0.15
CA ASP A 62 -8.06 14.67 0.29
C ASP A 62 -7.23 15.27 -0.86
N THR A 63 -6.23 14.54 -1.34
CA THR A 63 -5.30 15.02 -2.38
C THR A 63 -5.85 14.86 -3.79
N PHE A 64 -6.44 13.69 -4.09
CA PHE A 64 -6.84 13.29 -5.44
C PHE A 64 -8.34 13.41 -5.69
N GLY A 65 -9.17 13.46 -4.64
CA GLY A 65 -10.63 13.38 -4.73
C GLY A 65 -11.14 11.94 -4.63
N ALA A 66 -12.32 11.77 -4.03
CA ALA A 66 -12.96 10.45 -3.85
C ALA A 66 -13.26 9.76 -5.19
N GLU A 67 -13.52 10.52 -6.24
CA GLU A 67 -13.75 10.03 -7.60
C GLU A 67 -12.50 9.40 -8.24
N ASN A 68 -11.32 9.82 -7.80
CA ASN A 68 -10.04 9.34 -8.28
C ASN A 68 -9.43 8.27 -7.36
N ALA A 69 -10.10 7.90 -6.27
CA ALA A 69 -9.61 6.89 -5.34
C ALA A 69 -10.45 5.61 -5.42
N LYS A 70 -9.77 4.46 -5.50
CA LYS A 70 -10.38 3.12 -5.37
C LYS A 70 -9.67 2.36 -4.26
N ILE A 71 -10.43 1.69 -3.40
CA ILE A 71 -9.88 0.98 -2.24
C ILE A 71 -10.45 -0.42 -2.19
N THR A 72 -9.59 -1.40 -1.94
CA THR A 72 -9.96 -2.78 -1.67
C THR A 72 -9.42 -3.23 -0.32
N ASP A 73 -10.14 -4.11 0.36
CA ASP A 73 -9.67 -4.75 1.59
C ASP A 73 -10.16 -6.21 1.66
N LEU A 74 -9.44 -7.05 2.42
CA LEU A 74 -9.82 -8.44 2.65
C LEU A 74 -10.60 -8.63 3.96
N ASP A 75 -10.61 -7.65 4.86
CA ASP A 75 -11.42 -7.69 6.07
C ASP A 75 -12.89 -7.43 5.71
N LYS A 76 -13.72 -8.46 5.92
CA LYS A 76 -15.17 -8.42 5.66
C LYS A 76 -15.90 -7.33 6.43
N GLN A 77 -15.32 -6.81 7.52
CA GLN A 77 -15.89 -5.67 8.25
C GLN A 77 -15.71 -4.35 7.51
N ASN A 78 -14.69 -4.24 6.65
CA ASN A 78 -14.47 -3.07 5.82
C ASN A 78 -15.23 -3.18 4.50
N VAL A 79 -15.33 -4.37 3.91
CA VAL A 79 -15.96 -4.58 2.60
C VAL A 79 -17.42 -4.08 2.60
N GLY A 80 -17.78 -3.31 1.57
CA GLY A 80 -19.10 -2.70 1.41
C GLY A 80 -19.36 -1.48 2.31
N SER A 81 -18.44 -1.15 3.22
CA SER A 81 -18.50 0.12 3.96
C SER A 81 -18.02 1.29 3.10
N THR A 82 -18.51 2.48 3.41
CA THR A 82 -18.01 3.73 2.81
C THR A 82 -17.12 4.44 3.81
N LYS A 83 -15.88 4.73 3.41
CA LYS A 83 -14.93 5.52 4.20
C LYS A 83 -14.47 6.71 3.38
N TYR A 84 -14.58 7.91 3.96
CA TYR A 84 -14.19 9.16 3.31
C TYR A 84 -14.85 9.36 1.92
N GLY A 85 -16.09 8.90 1.76
CA GLY A 85 -16.82 9.00 0.48
C GLY A 85 -16.45 7.94 -0.58
N VAL A 86 -15.58 6.97 -0.25
CA VAL A 86 -15.21 5.86 -1.13
C VAL A 86 -15.71 4.54 -0.55
N GLU A 87 -16.41 3.76 -1.36
CA GLU A 87 -16.79 2.38 -1.01
C GLU A 87 -15.56 1.47 -1.01
N ILE A 88 -15.42 0.64 0.02
CA ILE A 88 -14.36 -0.36 0.11
C ILE A 88 -14.81 -1.64 -0.59
N TRP A 89 -14.14 -1.99 -1.68
CA TRP A 89 -14.44 -3.19 -2.45
C TRP A 89 -13.81 -4.45 -1.84
N ASP A 90 -14.39 -5.61 -2.14
CA ASP A 90 -13.81 -6.90 -1.75
C ASP A 90 -12.49 -7.15 -2.51
N GLY A 91 -11.37 -7.21 -1.80
CA GLY A 91 -10.06 -7.45 -2.40
C GLY A 91 -9.88 -8.84 -3.02
N GLY A 92 -10.70 -9.83 -2.63
CA GLY A 92 -10.67 -11.17 -3.20
C GLY A 92 -11.25 -11.23 -4.61
N GLU A 93 -12.15 -10.30 -4.94
CA GLU A 93 -12.87 -10.28 -6.22
C GLU A 93 -12.46 -9.09 -7.10
N MET A 94 -12.29 -7.92 -6.48
CA MET A 94 -12.24 -6.64 -7.19
C MET A 94 -10.82 -6.05 -7.33
N ALA A 95 -9.79 -6.69 -6.77
CA ALA A 95 -8.41 -6.19 -6.87
C ALA A 95 -7.97 -5.97 -8.33
N ARG A 96 -8.33 -6.89 -9.24
CA ARG A 96 -8.00 -6.77 -10.66
C ARG A 96 -8.65 -5.54 -11.31
N ASP A 97 -9.92 -5.28 -10.99
CA ASP A 97 -10.64 -4.15 -11.58
C ASP A 97 -10.20 -2.82 -10.98
N LEU A 98 -9.82 -2.79 -9.70
CA LEU A 98 -9.12 -1.65 -9.10
C LEU A 98 -7.82 -1.35 -9.86
N ILE A 99 -6.98 -2.36 -10.13
CA ILE A 99 -5.71 -2.17 -10.85
C ILE A 99 -5.95 -1.60 -12.26
N LYS A 100 -6.91 -2.13 -13.01
CA LYS A 100 -7.24 -1.62 -14.36
C LYS A 100 -7.66 -0.15 -14.34
N GLN A 101 -8.47 0.22 -13.35
CA GLN A 101 -9.06 1.57 -13.21
C GLN A 101 -8.12 2.59 -12.59
N SER A 102 -6.96 2.16 -12.08
CA SER A 102 -5.96 3.03 -11.46
C SER A 102 -4.83 3.35 -12.43
N ASP A 103 -4.23 4.51 -12.30
CA ASP A 103 -2.99 4.88 -12.99
C ASP A 103 -1.77 4.45 -12.17
N VAL A 104 -1.88 4.57 -10.83
CA VAL A 104 -0.88 4.10 -9.86
C VAL A 104 -1.55 3.29 -8.74
N VAL A 105 -0.91 2.20 -8.30
CA VAL A 105 -1.44 1.28 -7.29
C VAL A 105 -0.54 1.23 -6.05
N LEU A 106 -1.11 1.54 -4.90
CA LEU A 106 -0.51 1.29 -3.58
C LEU A 106 -0.90 -0.09 -3.09
N ILE A 107 0.09 -0.88 -2.69
CA ILE A 107 -0.08 -2.28 -2.26
C ILE A 107 0.43 -2.41 -0.84
N THR A 108 -0.42 -2.90 0.07
CA THR A 108 0.04 -3.22 1.43
C THR A 108 1.10 -4.34 1.40
N GLY A 109 2.16 -4.17 2.18
CA GLY A 109 3.17 -5.20 2.38
C GLY A 109 2.66 -6.50 2.99
N THR A 110 1.43 -6.52 3.53
CA THR A 110 0.80 -7.76 4.03
C THR A 110 0.43 -8.74 2.91
N THR A 111 0.30 -8.26 1.66
CA THR A 111 0.08 -9.12 0.48
C THR A 111 1.22 -10.13 0.25
N LEU A 112 2.44 -9.79 0.69
CA LEU A 112 3.61 -10.65 0.56
C LEU A 112 3.58 -11.84 1.54
N VAL A 113 2.83 -11.73 2.64
CA VAL A 113 2.76 -12.78 3.67
C VAL A 113 1.48 -13.61 3.59
N ASN A 114 0.43 -13.10 2.94
CA ASN A 114 -0.83 -13.82 2.78
C ASN A 114 -0.96 -14.54 1.43
N GLY A 115 0.07 -14.46 0.57
CA GLY A 115 0.13 -15.18 -0.71
C GLY A 115 -0.66 -14.53 -1.86
N THR A 116 -1.10 -13.28 -1.73
CA THR A 116 -1.84 -12.58 -2.81
C THR A 116 -0.97 -11.65 -3.64
N PHE A 117 0.31 -11.45 -3.29
CA PHE A 117 1.18 -10.50 -3.99
C PHE A 117 1.46 -10.88 -5.45
N ASP A 118 1.71 -12.16 -5.74
CA ASP A 118 2.11 -12.60 -7.08
C ASP A 118 1.00 -12.34 -8.11
N SER A 119 -0.26 -12.66 -7.77
CA SER A 119 -1.40 -12.42 -8.66
C SER A 119 -1.68 -10.92 -8.88
N ILE A 120 -1.45 -10.09 -7.86
CA ILE A 120 -1.50 -8.63 -7.98
C ILE A 120 -0.39 -8.14 -8.92
N MET A 121 0.82 -8.68 -8.78
CA MET A 121 1.96 -8.27 -9.58
C MET A 121 1.82 -8.67 -11.04
N ASP A 122 1.33 -9.88 -11.31
CA ASP A 122 0.97 -10.33 -12.65
C ASP A 122 -0.04 -9.39 -13.30
N CYS A 123 -1.07 -8.96 -12.55
CA CYS A 123 -2.04 -7.99 -13.07
C CYS A 123 -1.40 -6.64 -13.38
N ILE A 124 -0.55 -6.12 -12.50
CA ILE A 124 0.15 -4.86 -12.71
C ILE A 124 1.05 -4.90 -13.95
N GLN A 125 1.80 -5.99 -14.14
CA GLN A 125 2.64 -6.18 -15.32
C GLN A 125 1.80 -6.30 -16.60
N ASN A 126 0.74 -7.10 -16.56
CA ASN A 126 -0.15 -7.30 -17.71
C ASN A 126 -0.84 -6.00 -18.16
N TYR A 127 -1.17 -5.10 -17.24
CA TYR A 127 -1.78 -3.80 -17.54
C TYR A 127 -0.79 -2.63 -17.56
N ASN A 128 0.50 -2.90 -17.43
CA ASN A 128 1.59 -1.92 -17.38
C ASN A 128 1.29 -0.74 -16.44
N LYS A 129 0.96 -1.06 -15.18
CA LYS A 129 0.62 -0.07 -14.15
C LYS A 129 1.82 0.28 -13.29
N ASP A 130 1.88 1.54 -12.85
CA ASP A 130 2.84 1.94 -11.82
C ASP A 130 2.36 1.50 -10.45
N TYR A 131 3.30 1.19 -9.56
CA TYR A 131 2.97 0.71 -8.22
C TYR A 131 3.99 1.14 -7.16
N LEU A 132 3.51 1.14 -5.91
CA LEU A 132 4.30 1.34 -4.70
C LEU A 132 3.82 0.35 -3.63
N VAL A 133 4.74 -0.39 -3.03
CA VAL A 133 4.47 -1.22 -1.84
C VAL A 133 4.61 -0.37 -0.59
N TYR A 134 3.63 -0.36 0.30
CA TYR A 134 3.71 0.39 1.55
C TYR A 134 3.70 -0.51 2.78
N GLY A 135 4.18 0.05 3.89
CA GLY A 135 4.23 -0.62 5.18
C GLY A 135 5.57 -1.29 5.49
N VAL A 136 5.71 -1.70 6.75
CA VAL A 136 6.98 -2.21 7.27
C VAL A 136 7.18 -3.70 6.99
N THR A 137 6.10 -4.50 6.93
CA THR A 137 6.10 -5.95 6.64
C THR A 137 6.89 -6.32 5.37
N ALA A 138 6.90 -5.40 4.39
CA ALA A 138 7.57 -5.63 3.12
C ALA A 138 9.05 -5.22 3.09
N ALA A 139 9.58 -4.57 4.15
CA ALA A 139 10.88 -3.89 4.11
C ALA A 139 12.01 -4.75 3.56
N GLY A 140 12.20 -5.95 4.12
CA GLY A 140 13.24 -6.86 3.69
C GLY A 140 12.97 -7.49 2.31
N ILE A 141 11.73 -7.87 2.04
CA ILE A 141 11.36 -8.54 0.79
C ILE A 141 11.47 -7.56 -0.39
N CYS A 142 10.97 -6.33 -0.26
CA CYS A 142 11.13 -5.30 -1.28
C CYS A 142 12.59 -5.02 -1.59
N LYS A 143 13.47 -4.98 -0.57
CA LYS A 143 14.90 -4.79 -0.78
C LYS A 143 15.53 -5.94 -1.57
N LEU A 144 15.19 -7.18 -1.22
CA LEU A 144 15.71 -8.38 -1.90
C LEU A 144 15.23 -8.48 -3.36
N MET A 145 13.98 -8.12 -3.61
CA MET A 145 13.33 -8.27 -4.92
C MET A 145 13.45 -7.01 -5.80
N GLY A 146 14.03 -5.92 -5.30
CA GLY A 146 14.10 -4.64 -6.02
C GLY A 146 12.73 -4.00 -6.26
N LEU A 147 11.75 -4.24 -5.37
CA LEU A 147 10.40 -3.69 -5.51
C LEU A 147 10.35 -2.23 -5.02
N ASN A 148 9.56 -1.41 -5.70
CA ASN A 148 9.35 -0.02 -5.32
C ASN A 148 8.55 0.07 -4.01
N ARG A 149 9.21 0.50 -2.93
CA ARG A 149 8.60 0.60 -1.60
C ARG A 149 8.54 2.05 -1.11
N ILE A 150 7.44 2.43 -0.46
CA ILE A 150 7.26 3.73 0.20
C ILE A 150 6.83 3.53 1.67
N CYS A 151 7.67 3.97 2.61
CA CYS A 151 7.35 3.94 4.05
C CYS A 151 8.15 5.03 4.78
N PRO A 152 7.78 6.32 4.60
CA PRO A 152 8.63 7.46 4.99
C PRO A 152 8.88 7.55 6.51
N TYR A 153 7.92 7.12 7.32
CA TYR A 153 8.02 7.10 8.80
C TYR A 153 8.34 5.70 9.34
N GLY A 154 8.78 4.77 8.50
CA GLY A 154 9.32 3.51 8.97
C GLY A 154 10.60 3.78 9.75
N ARG A 155 10.69 3.29 10.99
CA ARG A 155 11.87 3.51 11.83
C ARG A 155 12.88 2.36 11.72
N ASN A 156 14.14 2.72 11.88
CA ASN A 156 15.24 1.79 12.13
C ASN A 156 15.41 1.61 13.63
N HIS A 157 16.01 0.49 14.04
CA HIS A 157 16.44 0.28 15.42
C HIS A 157 17.74 1.01 15.71
#